data_AF-A0A0F3IHN2-F1
#
_entry.id   AF-A0A0F3IHN2-F1
#
_cell.length_a   1.000
_cell.length_b   1.000
_cell.length_c   1.000
_cell.angle_alpha   90.00
_cell.angle_beta   90.00
_cell.angle_gamma   90.00
#
_symmetry.space_group_name_H-M   'P 1'
#
loop_
_entity.id
_entity.type
_entity.pdbx_description
1 polymer ?
#
loop_
_entity_poly.entity_id
_entity_poly.type
_entity_poly.pdbx_seq_one_letter_code
_entity_poly.pdbx_strand_id
1 'polypeptide(L)' 'MKRTRFSEEQIIGVLKEQESGLATAEVCRRHG' A
#
# COMPACT_ATOMS: atom_id res chain seq x y z
N MET A 1 16.42 5.74 -13.98
CA MET A 1 15.25 5.82 -13.08
C MET A 1 15.50 4.92 -11.88
N LYS A 2 15.30 5.38 -10.64
CA LYS A 2 15.40 4.50 -9.46
C LYS A 2 14.42 3.34 -9.65
N ARG A 3 14.88 2.09 -9.48
CA ARG A 3 13.95 0.96 -9.37
C ARG A 3 13.15 1.15 -8.08
N THR A 4 11.88 1.49 -8.21
CA THR A 4 10.96 1.54 -7.08
C THR A 4 10.56 0.11 -6.72
N ARG A 5 10.39 -0.17 -5.43
CA ARG A 5 9.92 -1.48 -4.94
C ARG A 5 8.47 -1.75 -5.37
N PHE A 6 7.70 -0.70 -5.59
CA PHE A 6 6.29 -0.74 -5.93
C PHE A 6 6.01 0.06 -7.21
N SER A 7 5.01 -0.38 -7.99
CA SER A 7 4.41 0.41 -9.07
C SER A 7 3.44 1.45 -8.50
N GLU A 8 3.03 2.41 -9.33
CA GLU A 8 2.04 3.42 -8.95
C GLU A 8 0.68 2.79 -8.64
N GLU A 9 0.27 1.79 -9.41
CA GLU A 9 -0.95 1.03 -9.17
C GLU A 9 -0.93 0.30 -7.82
N GLN A 10 0.22 -0.28 -7.45
CA GLN A 10 0.40 -0.92 -6.16
C GLN A 10 0.27 0.09 -5.02
N ILE A 11 0.88 1.28 -5.16
CA ILE A 11 0.77 2.36 -4.16
C ILE A 11 -0.69 2.78 -4.00
N ILE A 12 -1.40 3.02 -5.11
CA ILE A 12 -2.83 3.40 -5.08
C ILE A 12 -3.67 2.31 -4.40
N GLY A 13 -3.38 1.03 -4.64
CA GLY A 13 -4.06 -0.08 -3.98
C GLY A 13 -3.93 -0.05 -2.46
N VAL A 14 -2.70 0.14 -1.95
CA VAL A 14 -2.42 0.23 -0.51
C VAL A 14 -3.16 1.41 0.13
N LEU A 15 -3.19 2.57 -0.55
CA LEU A 15 -3.90 3.74 -0.05
C LEU A 15 -5.41 3.50 0.04
N LYS A 16 -6.01 2.89 -0.98
CA LYS A 16 -7.45 2.55 -0.98
C LYS A 16 -7.82 1.57 0.13
N GLU A 17 -6.98 0.59 0.42
CA GLU A 17 -7.20 -0.33 1.55
C GLU A 17 -7.25 0.43 2.89
N GLN A 18 -6.34 1.38 3.10
CA GLN A 18 -6.36 2.18 4.33
C GLN A 18 -7.60 3.09 4.38
N GLU A 19 -7.96 3.73 3.26
CA GLU A 19 -9.16 4.58 3.14
C GLU A 19 -10.46 3.79 3.33
N SER A 20 -10.49 2.49 3.02
CA SER A 20 -11.65 1.62 3.27
C SER A 20 -11.84 1.26 4.75
N GLY A 21 -11.04 1.83 5.65
CA GLY A 21 -11.14 1.65 7.10
C GLY A 21 -10.37 0.45 7.65
N LEU A 22 -9.50 -0.18 6.87
CA LEU A 22 -8.57 -1.17 7.41
C LEU A 22 -7.60 -0.50 8.39
N ALA A 23 -7.33 -1.19 9.50
CA ALA A 23 -6.34 -0.71 10.46
C ALA A 23 -4.97 -0.59 9.79
N THR A 24 -4.27 0.53 10.00
CA THR A 24 -2.94 0.77 9.40
C THR A 24 -1.96 -0.37 9.68
N ALA A 25 -1.98 -0.94 10.88
CA ALA A 25 -1.13 -2.07 11.24
C ALA A 25 -1.39 -3.32 10.37
N GLU A 26 -2.64 -3.52 9.95
CA GLU A 26 -3.02 -4.63 9.08
C GLU A 26 -2.56 -4.41 7.64
N VAL A 27 -2.73 -3.19 7.12
CA VAL A 27 -2.22 -2.79 5.80
C VAL A 27 -0.69 -2.95 5.75
N CYS A 28 0.03 -2.47 6.76
CA CYS A 28 1.50 -2.59 6.82
C CYS A 28 1.98 -4.05 6.90
N ARG A 29 1.25 -4.95 7.58
CA ARG A 29 1.62 -6.38 7.66
C ARG A 29 1.51 -7.09 6.31
N ARG A 30 0.56 -6.71 5.45
CA ARG A 30 0.38 -7.32 4.13
C ARG A 30 1.42 -6.87 3.10
N HIS A 31 1.86 -5.62 3.19
CA HIS A 31 2.66 -4.95 2.16
C HIS A 31 4.12 -4.62 2.55
N GLY A 32 4.49 -4.87 3.82
CA GLY A 32 5.81 -4.60 4.41
C GLY A 32 6.98 -5.29 3.71
#